data_AF-A0A346PD18-F1
#
_entry.id   AF-A0A346PD18-F1
#
_cell.length_a   1.000
_cell.length_b   1.000
_cell.length_c   1.000
_cell.angle_alpha   90.00
_cell.angle_beta   90.00
_cell.angle_gamma   90.00
#
_symmetry.space_group_name_H-M   'P 1'
#
loop_
_entity.id
_entity.type
_entity.pdbx_description
1 polymer ?
#
loop_
_entity_poly.entity_id
_entity_poly.type
_entity_poly.pdbx_seq_one_letter_code
_entity_poly.pdbx_strand_id
1 'polypeptide(L)' 'MTVQIAGVASTPYGNHPDSSTRELFTDAALEALEDASISVDDIEELYAGNFIGDFPRNRARRRSAARR' A
#
# COMPACT_ATOMS: atom_id res chain seq x y z
N MET A 1 20.91 22.45 -4.42
CA MET A 1 20.66 21.00 -4.49
C MET A 1 19.28 20.83 -5.11
N THR A 2 19.14 19.97 -6.13
CA THR A 2 17.87 19.76 -6.84
C THR A 2 17.33 18.37 -6.50
N VAL A 3 16.03 18.29 -6.24
CA VAL A 3 15.33 17.03 -5.98
C VAL A 3 14.68 16.57 -7.28
N GLN A 4 14.73 15.27 -7.56
CA GLN A 4 14.10 14.64 -8.72
C GLN A 4 13.18 13.51 -8.27
N ILE A 5 12.14 13.23 -9.05
CA ILE A 5 11.27 12.07 -8.86
C ILE A 5 11.75 11.01 -9.85
N ALA A 6 12.26 9.88 -9.34
CA ALA A 6 12.83 8.81 -10.15
C ALA A 6 11.79 7.79 -10.63
N GLY A 7 10.69 7.60 -9.89
CA GLY A 7 9.60 6.72 -10.26
C GLY A 7 8.33 7.00 -9.47
N VAL A 8 7.19 6.57 -10.02
CA VAL A 8 5.86 6.79 -9.43
C VAL A 8 4.96 5.57 -9.68
N ALA A 9 4.12 5.25 -8.71
CA ALA A 9 3.05 4.26 -8.89
C ALA A 9 1.88 4.54 -7.96
N SER A 10 0.74 3.93 -8.27
CA SER A 10 -0.46 4.01 -7.44
C SER A 10 -1.32 2.77 -7.68
N THR A 11 -1.73 2.13 -6.58
CA THR A 11 -2.84 1.18 -6.65
C THR A 11 -4.13 1.90 -7.09
N PRO A 12 -5.08 1.19 -7.72
CA PRO A 12 -6.40 1.75 -8.02
C PRO A 12 -7.10 2.24 -6.74
N TYR A 13 -7.79 3.38 -6.84
CA TYR A 13 -8.59 3.90 -5.73
C TYR A 13 -9.93 3.18 -5.67
N GLY A 14 -10.40 2.87 -4.46
CA GLY A 14 -11.71 2.25 -4.26
C GLY A 14 -11.79 1.34 -3.05
N ASN A 15 -12.77 0.45 -3.08
CA ASN A 15 -12.99 -0.55 -2.03
C ASN A 15 -12.13 -1.79 -2.29
N HIS A 16 -11.21 -2.04 -1.37
CA HIS A 16 -10.34 -3.22 -1.37
C HIS A 16 -10.63 -4.07 -0.12
N PRO A 17 -11.72 -4.85 -0.10
CA PRO A 17 -12.13 -5.59 1.10
C PRO A 17 -11.18 -6.72 1.46
N ASP A 18 -10.50 -7.27 0.45
CA ASP A 18 -9.62 -8.44 0.56
C ASP A 18 -8.14 -8.08 0.71
N SER A 19 -7.79 -6.79 0.57
CA SER A 19 -6.42 -6.29 0.77
C SER A 19 -6.31 -5.44 2.03
N SER A 20 -5.21 -5.61 2.74
CA SER A 20 -4.80 -4.73 3.82
C SER A 20 -4.15 -3.45 3.28
N THR A 21 -4.14 -2.40 4.10
CA THR A 21 -3.39 -1.17 3.79
C THR A 21 -1.91 -1.45 3.55
N ARG A 22 -1.34 -2.44 4.25
CA ARG A 22 0.06 -2.84 4.08
C ARG A 22 0.31 -3.48 2.71
N GLU A 23 -0.59 -4.36 2.25
CA GLU A 23 -0.50 -4.96 0.91
C GLU A 23 -0.60 -3.89 -0.17
N LEU A 24 -1.63 -3.02 -0.13
CA LEU A 24 -1.77 -1.93 -1.10
C LEU A 24 -0.57 -0.98 -1.12
N PHE A 25 -0.02 -0.65 0.06
CA PHE A 25 1.19 0.14 0.16
C PHE A 25 2.41 -0.58 -0.45
N THR A 26 2.54 -1.89 -0.21
CA THR A 26 3.64 -2.70 -0.73
C THR A 26 3.57 -2.79 -2.25
N ASP A 27 2.39 -3.01 -2.80
CA ASP A 27 2.18 -3.10 -4.26
C ASP A 27 2.58 -1.78 -4.95
N ALA A 28 2.09 -0.64 -4.44
CA ALA A 28 2.46 0.67 -4.99
C ALA A 28 3.96 0.97 -4.80
N ALA A 29 4.55 0.59 -3.66
CA ALA A 29 5.97 0.84 -3.41
C ALA A 29 6.85 0.04 -4.38
N LEU A 30 6.59 -1.26 -4.55
CA LEU A 30 7.38 -2.12 -5.44
C LEU A 30 7.28 -1.66 -6.90
N GLU A 31 6.09 -1.31 -7.38
CA GLU A 31 5.91 -0.79 -8.73
C GLU A 31 6.66 0.53 -8.96
N ALA A 32 6.69 1.42 -7.96
CA ALA A 32 7.46 2.67 -8.05
C ALA A 32 8.98 2.44 -8.08
N LEU A 33 9.49 1.40 -7.39
CA LEU A 33 10.91 1.02 -7.45
C LEU A 33 11.28 0.42 -8.81
N GLU A 34 10.38 -0.39 -9.37
CA GLU A 34 10.52 -0.93 -10.71
C GLU A 34 10.54 0.19 -11.77
N ASP A 35 9.63 1.16 -11.69
CA ASP A 35 9.59 2.34 -12.57
C ASP A 35 10.89 3.16 -12.46
N ALA A 36 11.41 3.33 -11.24
CA ALA A 36 12.69 3.99 -10.99
C ALA A 36 13.93 3.16 -11.38
N SER A 37 13.77 1.85 -11.65
CA SER A 37 14.87 0.93 -11.91
C SER A 37 15.93 0.90 -10.79
N ILE A 38 15.50 0.96 -9.52
CA ILE A 38 16.38 0.95 -8.33
C ILE A 38 16.16 -0.28 -7.47
N SER A 39 17.21 -0.73 -6.77
CA SER A 39 17.08 -1.80 -5.77
C SER A 39 16.53 -1.25 -4.45
N VAL A 40 15.83 -2.09 -3.69
CA VAL A 40 15.45 -1.79 -2.29
C VAL A 40 16.68 -1.53 -1.40
N ASP A 41 17.81 -2.15 -1.72
CA ASP A 41 19.07 -1.98 -0.96
C ASP A 41 19.69 -0.59 -1.16
N ASP A 42 19.25 0.16 -2.20
CA ASP A 42 19.71 1.51 -2.49
C ASP A 42 18.89 2.58 -1.74
N ILE A 43 17.87 2.19 -0.96
CA ILE A 43 17.01 3.11 -0.22
C ILE A 43 17.54 3.35 1.20
N GLU A 44 17.82 4.60 1.51
CA GLU A 44 18.27 5.03 2.84
C GLU A 44 17.11 5.25 3.81
N GLU A 45 15.99 5.78 3.35
CA GLU A 45 14.87 6.20 4.21
C GLU A 45 13.51 5.99 3.54
N LEU A 46 12.51 5.67 4.37
CA LEU A 46 11.11 5.55 3.96
C LEU A 46 10.22 6.53 4.72
N TYR A 47 9.51 7.37 3.97
CA TYR A 47 8.51 8.29 4.50
C TYR A 47 7.10 7.79 4.16
N ALA A 48 6.39 7.24 5.14
CA ALA A 48 5.06 6.67 4.95
C ALA A 48 3.98 7.51 5.66
N GLY A 49 3.08 8.10 4.87
CA GLY A 49 1.89 8.79 5.38
C GLY A 49 0.70 7.83 5.52
N ASN A 50 0.18 7.67 6.73
CA ASN A 50 -1.07 6.95 6.98
C ASN A 50 -1.94 7.74 7.96
N PHE A 51 -3.12 8.16 7.50
CA PHE A 51 -4.04 8.96 8.31
C PHE A 51 -4.81 8.15 9.37
N ILE A 52 -5.18 6.90 9.05
CA ILE A 52 -6.02 6.08 9.95
C ILE A 52 -5.17 5.26 10.95
N GLY A 53 -3.85 5.16 10.74
CA GLY A 53 -2.94 4.43 11.62
C GLY A 53 -3.27 2.94 11.77
N ASP A 54 -2.75 2.28 12.80
CA ASP A 54 -3.16 0.94 13.26
C ASP A 54 -4.52 1.04 13.98
N PHE A 55 -5.57 1.45 13.29
CA PHE A 55 -6.91 1.26 13.84
C PHE A 55 -7.14 -0.24 13.94
N PRO A 56 -7.42 -0.81 15.12
CA PRO A 56 -7.69 -2.23 15.22
C PRO A 56 -8.89 -2.52 14.33
N ARG A 57 -8.67 -3.26 13.24
CA ARG A 57 -9.74 -3.91 12.48
C ARG A 57 -10.42 -4.83 13.47
N ASN A 58 -11.47 -4.32 14.12
CA ASN A 58 -12.44 -5.18 14.77
C ASN A 58 -12.92 -6.10 13.65
N ARG A 59 -12.54 -7.38 13.74
CA ARG A 59 -12.98 -8.42 12.81
C ARG A 59 -14.50 -8.50 12.96
N ALA A 60 -15.23 -7.69 12.19
CA ALA A 60 -16.62 -7.95 11.88
C ALA A 60 -16.63 -9.24 11.05
N ARG A 61 -16.60 -10.34 11.79
CA ARG A 61 -16.76 -11.73 11.37
C ARG A 61 -17.75 -11.80 10.20
N ARG A 62 -17.33 -12.49 9.13
CA ARG A 62 -18.18 -13.02 8.06
C ARG A 62 -19.54 -13.45 8.64
N ARG A 63 -20.63 -12.88 8.14
CA ARG A 63 -21.89 -13.62 8.05
C ARG A 63 -21.96 -14.18 6.64
N SER A 64 -21.54 -15.43 6.51
CA SER A 64 -22.05 -16.32 5.48
C SER A 64 -23.58 -16.25 5.53
N ALA A 65 -24.18 -15.61 4.53
CA ALA A 65 -25.60 -15.73 4.25
C ALA A 65 -25.85 -17.12 3.66
N ALA A 66 -25.78 -18.15 4.51
CA ALA A 66 -26.63 -19.30 4.34
C ALA A 66 -28.01 -18.88 4.84
N ARG A 67 -28.96 -18.64 3.94
CA ARG A 67 -30.40 -18.78 4.20
C ARG A 67 -31.21 -18.73 2.90
N ARG A 68 -31.61 -19.95 2.51
CA ARG A 68 -32.74 -20.38 1.66
C ARG A 68 -32.71 -20.03 0.18
#